data_AF-A0A4S4KYG1-F1
#
_entry.id   AF-A0A4S4KYG1-F1
#
_cell.length_a   1.000
_cell.length_b   1.000
_cell.length_c   1.000
_cell.angle_alpha   90.00
_cell.angle_beta   90.00
_cell.angle_gamma   90.00
#
_symmetry.space_group_name_H-M   'P 1'
#
loop_
_entity.id
_entity.type
_entity.pdbx_description
1 polymer ?
#
loop_
_entity_poly.entity_id
_entity_poly.type
_entity_poly.pdbx_seq_one_letter_code
_entity_poly.pdbx_strand_id
1 'polypeptide(L)'
;MGAGKINYDRFAYIAIAEVNKGSVLSLYTKTRTMPGQAFTEIVWRYTILDDFANIQCGASIIDILCVDLDGDGVDEIIVSVASEGQKAGIYCYVLASTRFVKFKLSNEAAIKLTPGHFVKKDRVDLASVTGTMPGEIAIHYHSFVPSQIRPFIEDSNLIFSVPRFASSVCEVDVIDVAGFVISLVILPPNASFDIASDETEAVKVLHGALGWINSDSELIERARAAGLPGCVTSMLVDSPDGHVRSGNDGAVFVCMKPSRATDDTNLRGLNVLPSYFPCEVCEFEFKWQRDEQQVGGKDAGTKDWFQVCFEDTRKRIASIGSNNNTCADIAYLHFWAAAPGVSSGFSRHSVSSWTIAPASSSKAGQETEQRRTAATTCTIRASLSNSGGDGGLLYCTGRFDWGVATPTSYQLSRARKMVLPAMHEHGPFWRARRAEEIENADGVDLEAVDVEYPWHAWVASRAGRKGKKKWDVWASFDFPTFITQDIDESNHKSCIIY
;
A
#
# COMPACT_ATOMS: atom_id res chain seq x y z
N MET A 1 -0.58 2.99 -35.11
CA MET A 1 0.17 4.22 -34.78
C MET A 1 -0.83 5.23 -34.24
N GLY A 2 -0.46 5.95 -33.18
CA GLY A 2 -1.24 7.06 -32.62
C GLY A 2 -0.34 8.27 -32.40
N ALA A 3 -0.91 9.48 -32.50
CA ALA A 3 -0.22 10.71 -32.13
C ALA A 3 -0.90 11.28 -30.90
N GLY A 4 -0.11 11.63 -29.88
CA GLY A 4 -0.63 12.05 -28.59
C GLY A 4 -0.35 13.50 -28.28
N LYS A 5 -1.32 14.09 -27.57
CA LYS A 5 -1.32 15.45 -27.06
C LYS A 5 -0.70 15.50 -25.65
N ILE A 6 0.03 16.57 -25.35
CA ILE A 6 0.38 16.96 -23.98
C ILE A 6 -0.01 18.44 -23.82
N ASN A 7 -1.00 18.73 -22.99
CA ASN A 7 -1.52 20.07 -22.76
C ASN A 7 -1.92 20.77 -24.08
N TYR A 8 -1.17 21.79 -24.49
CA TYR A 8 -1.45 22.56 -25.71
C TYR A 8 -0.76 22.01 -26.96
N ASP A 9 0.22 21.10 -26.81
CA ASP A 9 0.90 20.48 -27.94
C ASP A 9 0.14 19.25 -28.41
N ARG A 10 -0.63 19.41 -29.50
CA ARG A 10 -1.48 18.35 -30.08
C ARG A 10 -0.72 17.16 -30.67
N PHE A 11 0.59 17.26 -30.83
CA PHE A 11 1.43 16.23 -31.42
C PHE A 11 2.73 16.08 -30.63
N ALA A 12 2.64 16.07 -29.31
CA ALA A 12 3.81 16.05 -28.43
C ALA A 12 4.65 14.77 -28.60
N TYR A 13 4.00 13.64 -28.92
CA TYR A 13 4.65 12.38 -29.21
C TYR A 13 3.89 11.55 -30.27
N ILE A 14 4.56 10.54 -30.84
CA ILE A 14 3.97 9.56 -31.76
C ILE A 14 4.30 8.16 -31.23
N ALA A 15 3.27 7.35 -30.98
CA ALA A 15 3.39 5.96 -30.58
C ALA A 15 3.18 5.04 -31.78
N ILE A 16 4.09 4.07 -31.98
CA ILE A 16 4.06 3.16 -33.12
C ILE A 16 4.37 1.72 -32.69
N ALA A 17 3.72 0.76 -33.34
CA ALA A 17 4.13 -0.63 -33.33
C ALA A 17 5.16 -0.82 -34.44
N GLU A 18 6.36 -1.28 -34.09
CA GLU A 18 7.40 -1.51 -35.08
C GLU A 18 7.06 -2.73 -35.94
N VAL A 19 7.25 -2.61 -37.24
CA VAL A 19 6.93 -3.65 -38.23
C VAL A 19 5.42 -3.95 -38.25
N ASN A 20 4.89 -4.32 -39.41
CA ASN A 20 3.49 -4.72 -39.50
C ASN A 20 3.26 -5.94 -38.59
N LYS A 21 2.38 -5.81 -37.59
CA LYS A 21 2.09 -6.83 -36.58
C LYS A 21 3.27 -7.18 -35.66
N GLY A 22 4.25 -6.30 -35.48
CA GLY A 22 5.36 -6.57 -34.54
C GLY A 22 4.98 -6.42 -33.07
N SER A 23 5.92 -6.78 -32.21
CA SER A 23 5.77 -6.80 -30.75
C SER A 23 6.33 -5.58 -30.03
N VAL A 24 7.08 -4.73 -30.73
CA VAL A 24 7.81 -3.61 -30.13
C VAL A 24 6.94 -2.35 -30.21
N LEU A 25 6.68 -1.75 -29.06
CA LEU A 25 6.04 -0.44 -28.93
C LEU A 25 7.12 0.62 -28.79
N SER A 26 7.15 1.57 -29.72
CA SER A 26 8.12 2.65 -29.75
C SER A 26 7.45 4.01 -29.72
N LEU A 27 8.19 4.98 -29.17
CA LEU A 27 7.77 6.35 -28.97
C LEU A 27 8.73 7.30 -29.66
N TYR A 28 8.19 8.24 -30.42
CA TYR A 28 8.91 9.40 -30.95
C TYR A 28 8.50 10.63 -30.16
N THR A 29 9.44 11.26 -29.47
CA THR A 29 9.22 12.50 -28.69
C THR A 29 10.00 13.66 -29.31
N LYS A 30 9.51 14.89 -29.17
CA LYS A 30 10.24 16.06 -29.70
C LYS A 30 11.50 16.32 -28.85
N THR A 31 12.66 16.45 -29.49
CA THR A 31 13.90 16.80 -28.76
C THR A 31 13.92 18.25 -28.28
N ARG A 32 13.30 19.15 -29.04
CA ARG A 32 13.16 20.58 -28.73
C ARG A 32 12.01 21.16 -29.54
N THR A 33 11.12 21.91 -28.89
CA THR A 33 10.03 22.64 -29.54
C THR A 33 10.30 24.13 -29.49
N MET A 34 10.31 24.78 -30.65
CA MET A 34 10.26 26.23 -30.77
C MET A 34 8.82 26.65 -31.14
N PRO A 35 8.25 27.70 -30.54
CA PRO A 35 6.95 28.22 -30.97
C PRO A 35 6.93 28.51 -32.47
N GLY A 36 5.95 27.97 -33.20
CA GLY A 36 5.77 28.23 -34.64
C GLY A 36 6.58 27.33 -35.59
N GLN A 37 7.35 26.35 -35.08
CA GLN A 37 8.10 25.41 -35.92
C GLN A 37 7.17 24.52 -36.75
N ALA A 38 7.46 24.33 -38.04
CA ALA A 38 6.68 23.46 -38.90
C ALA A 38 6.87 21.98 -38.52
N PHE A 39 5.84 21.15 -38.69
CA PHE A 39 5.89 19.73 -38.32
C PHE A 39 7.06 18.97 -38.97
N THR A 40 7.40 19.32 -40.22
CA THR A 40 8.50 18.71 -40.99
C THR A 40 9.90 19.07 -40.47
N GLU A 41 10.01 20.11 -39.64
CA GLU A 41 11.29 20.57 -39.09
C GLU A 41 11.56 19.99 -37.70
N ILE A 42 10.61 19.24 -37.14
CA ILE A 42 10.71 18.68 -35.79
C ILE A 42 11.70 17.51 -35.80
N VAL A 43 12.71 17.61 -34.94
CA VAL A 43 13.65 16.51 -34.69
C VAL A 43 13.08 15.58 -33.62
N TRP A 44 12.73 14.37 -34.03
CA TRP A 44 12.16 13.36 -33.16
C TRP A 44 13.24 12.49 -32.51
N ARG A 45 13.12 12.26 -31.22
CA ARG A 45 13.88 11.27 -30.46
C ARG A 45 13.08 9.98 -30.39
N TYR A 46 13.68 8.93 -30.91
CA TYR A 46 13.17 7.57 -30.81
C TYR A 46 13.50 6.95 -29.45
N THR A 47 12.56 6.21 -28.88
CA THR A 47 12.74 5.43 -27.66
C THR A 47 11.83 4.20 -27.70
N ILE A 48 12.35 3.02 -27.38
CA ILE A 48 11.53 1.82 -27.19
C ILE A 48 10.82 1.96 -25.85
N LEU A 49 9.49 1.87 -25.87
CA LEU A 49 8.67 1.93 -24.67
C LEU A 49 8.43 0.54 -24.08
N ASP A 50 8.21 -0.46 -24.93
CA ASP A 50 7.99 -1.84 -24.51
C ASP A 50 8.29 -2.85 -25.62
N ASP A 51 8.60 -4.09 -25.23
CA ASP A 51 8.69 -5.22 -26.16
C ASP A 51 7.88 -6.41 -25.63
N PHE A 52 6.78 -6.66 -26.31
CA PHE A 52 5.87 -7.73 -25.95
C PHE A 52 6.37 -9.11 -26.40
N ALA A 53 7.46 -9.21 -27.17
CA ALA A 53 7.99 -10.48 -27.62
C ALA A 53 8.29 -11.39 -26.43
N ASN A 54 8.00 -12.69 -26.58
CA ASN A 54 8.60 -13.71 -25.76
C ASN A 54 9.43 -14.61 -26.69
N ILE A 55 10.46 -15.26 -26.14
CA ILE A 55 11.31 -16.22 -26.85
C ILE A 55 10.46 -17.39 -27.41
N GLN A 56 9.28 -17.65 -26.82
CA GLN A 56 8.45 -18.81 -27.12
C GLN A 56 7.11 -18.51 -27.82
N CYS A 57 6.53 -17.31 -27.67
CA CYS A 57 5.23 -16.96 -28.24
C CYS A 57 5.32 -15.63 -29.00
N GLY A 58 4.76 -15.60 -30.21
CA GLY A 58 4.63 -14.38 -30.99
C GLY A 58 3.60 -13.45 -30.35
N ALA A 59 4.03 -12.28 -29.89
CA ALA A 59 3.13 -11.19 -29.54
C ALA A 59 3.02 -10.22 -30.71
N SER A 60 1.82 -9.65 -30.89
CA SER A 60 1.53 -8.73 -31.98
C SER A 60 0.69 -7.58 -31.47
N ILE A 61 1.20 -6.37 -31.64
CA ILE A 61 0.41 -5.16 -31.39
C ILE A 61 -0.60 -5.01 -32.54
N ILE A 62 -1.88 -5.07 -32.22
CA ILE A 62 -2.97 -5.05 -33.19
C ILE A 62 -3.46 -3.63 -33.47
N ASP A 63 -3.64 -2.84 -32.42
CA ASP A 63 -4.14 -1.46 -32.52
C ASP A 63 -3.46 -0.55 -31.51
N ILE A 64 -3.31 0.71 -31.87
CA ILE A 64 -2.76 1.76 -31.00
C ILE A 64 -3.67 2.97 -31.12
N LEU A 65 -4.09 3.50 -29.98
CA LEU A 65 -4.87 4.72 -29.84
C LEU A 65 -4.14 5.68 -28.89
N CYS A 66 -4.19 6.98 -29.17
CA CYS A 66 -3.83 8.00 -28.20
C CYS A 66 -5.09 8.79 -27.84
N VAL A 67 -5.40 8.88 -26.55
CA VAL A 67 -6.60 9.56 -26.06
C VAL A 67 -6.46 9.93 -24.59
N ASP A 68 -6.87 11.14 -24.26
CA ASP A 68 -7.05 11.66 -22.91
C ASP A 68 -8.25 10.96 -22.23
N LEU A 69 -7.97 9.84 -21.55
CA LEU A 69 -9.00 9.06 -20.85
C LEU A 69 -9.39 9.69 -19.52
N ASP A 70 -8.47 10.44 -18.92
CA ASP A 70 -8.55 10.88 -17.54
C ASP A 70 -8.94 12.36 -17.39
N GLY A 71 -8.86 13.12 -18.49
CA GLY A 71 -9.26 14.51 -18.59
C GLY A 71 -8.18 15.50 -18.13
N ASP A 72 -6.95 15.07 -17.90
CA ASP A 72 -5.84 15.93 -17.43
C ASP A 72 -5.21 16.77 -18.56
N GLY A 73 -5.62 16.54 -19.81
CA GLY A 73 -5.13 17.25 -20.98
C GLY A 73 -3.92 16.59 -21.64
N VAL A 74 -3.48 15.43 -21.16
CA VAL A 74 -2.47 14.55 -21.72
C VAL A 74 -3.17 13.31 -22.31
N ASP A 75 -2.78 12.90 -23.50
CA ASP A 75 -3.28 11.64 -24.04
C ASP A 75 -2.56 10.45 -23.36
N GLU A 76 -3.30 9.40 -23.01
CA GLU A 76 -2.74 8.08 -22.73
C GLU A 76 -2.41 7.35 -24.04
N ILE A 77 -1.52 6.35 -23.99
CA ILE A 77 -1.31 5.41 -25.10
C ILE A 77 -2.03 4.11 -24.79
N ILE A 78 -3.06 3.78 -25.57
CA ILE A 78 -3.78 2.50 -25.44
C ILE A 78 -3.30 1.55 -26.53
N VAL A 79 -2.90 0.35 -26.12
CA VAL A 79 -2.29 -0.66 -26.99
C VAL A 79 -3.01 -1.97 -26.82
N SER A 80 -3.52 -2.52 -27.92
CA SER A 80 -4.05 -3.88 -27.95
C SER A 80 -2.98 -4.86 -28.42
N VAL A 81 -2.75 -5.91 -27.65
CA VAL A 81 -1.71 -6.92 -27.92
C VAL A 81 -2.34 -8.29 -28.00
N ALA A 82 -2.28 -8.92 -29.18
CA ALA A 82 -2.53 -10.35 -29.33
C ALA A 82 -1.27 -11.12 -28.93
N SER A 83 -1.41 -12.01 -27.96
CA SER A 83 -0.37 -12.95 -27.57
C SER A 83 -1.02 -14.18 -26.95
N GLU A 84 -0.21 -15.15 -26.53
CA GLU A 84 -0.66 -16.25 -25.68
C GLU A 84 -0.36 -15.94 -24.21
N GLY A 85 -1.27 -16.35 -23.33
CA GLY A 85 -1.12 -16.19 -21.88
C GLY A 85 -1.21 -14.74 -21.40
N GLN A 86 -0.43 -14.40 -20.37
CA GLN A 86 -0.56 -13.14 -19.62
C GLN A 86 -0.19 -11.86 -20.41
N LYS A 87 0.49 -11.98 -21.55
CA LYS A 87 0.84 -10.84 -22.41
C LYS A 87 -0.28 -10.40 -23.36
N ALA A 88 -1.32 -11.21 -23.51
CA ALA A 88 -2.50 -10.83 -24.28
C ALA A 88 -3.30 -9.77 -23.52
N GLY A 89 -3.85 -8.78 -24.22
CA GLY A 89 -4.71 -7.81 -23.56
C GLY A 89 -4.74 -6.42 -24.17
N ILE A 90 -5.36 -5.51 -23.43
CA ILE A 90 -5.35 -4.07 -23.68
C ILE A 90 -4.50 -3.43 -22.58
N TYR A 91 -3.53 -2.62 -22.96
CA TYR A 91 -2.65 -1.89 -22.08
C TYR A 91 -2.87 -0.38 -22.22
N CYS A 92 -2.75 0.35 -21.12
CA CYS A 92 -2.79 1.80 -21.06
C CYS A 92 -1.44 2.29 -20.54
N TYR A 93 -0.82 3.24 -21.24
CA TYR A 93 0.38 3.91 -20.79
C TYR A 93 0.07 5.36 -20.45
N VAL A 94 0.33 5.75 -19.21
CA VAL A 94 0.06 7.08 -18.67
C VAL A 94 1.38 7.83 -18.48
N LEU A 95 1.44 9.09 -18.90
CA LEU A 95 2.64 9.90 -18.71
C LEU A 95 2.76 10.37 -17.25
N ALA A 96 3.63 9.74 -16.47
CA ALA A 96 3.90 10.11 -15.08
C ALA A 96 5.24 10.84 -14.96
N SER A 97 5.18 12.16 -14.73
CA SER A 97 6.33 13.09 -14.67
C SER A 97 7.08 13.19 -16.00
N THR A 98 7.88 12.18 -16.34
CA THR A 98 8.79 12.16 -17.51
C THR A 98 8.81 10.82 -18.24
N ARG A 99 8.08 9.81 -17.74
CA ARG A 99 8.03 8.47 -18.32
C ARG A 99 6.61 7.95 -18.40
N PHE A 100 6.37 7.07 -19.36
CA PHE A 100 5.12 6.34 -19.46
C PHE A 100 5.13 5.16 -18.47
N VAL A 101 4.03 5.00 -17.72
CA VAL A 101 3.79 3.88 -16.81
C VAL A 101 2.68 3.02 -17.40
N LYS A 102 2.89 1.70 -17.43
CA LYS A 102 2.02 0.72 -18.08
C LYS A 102 1.00 0.14 -17.08
N PHE A 103 -0.25 0.04 -17.52
CA PHE A 103 -1.37 -0.59 -16.84
C PHE A 103 -2.05 -1.58 -17.77
N LYS A 104 -2.57 -2.70 -17.25
CA LYS A 104 -3.33 -3.67 -18.05
C LYS A 104 -4.82 -3.49 -17.82
N LEU A 105 -5.54 -3.01 -18.83
CA LEU A 105 -6.98 -2.75 -18.77
C LEU A 105 -7.82 -4.00 -18.99
N SER A 106 -7.34 -4.94 -19.80
CA SER A 106 -8.06 -6.18 -20.13
C SER A 106 -7.07 -7.31 -20.39
N ASN A 107 -7.47 -8.54 -20.03
CA ASN A 107 -6.76 -9.78 -20.37
C ASN A 107 -7.02 -10.21 -21.83
N GLU A 108 -8.02 -9.66 -22.48
CA GLU A 108 -8.39 -10.00 -23.85
C GLU A 108 -7.92 -8.93 -24.84
N ALA A 109 -7.33 -9.38 -25.95
CA ALA A 109 -6.90 -8.51 -27.02
C ALA A 109 -8.08 -8.03 -27.87
N ALA A 110 -8.00 -6.78 -28.31
CA ALA A 110 -8.97 -6.17 -29.22
C ALA A 110 -8.42 -6.06 -30.65
N ILE A 111 -9.22 -6.40 -31.65
CA ILE A 111 -8.88 -6.12 -33.06
C ILE A 111 -9.01 -4.63 -33.38
N LYS A 112 -9.83 -3.92 -32.61
CA LYS A 112 -10.04 -2.48 -32.76
C LYS A 112 -10.38 -1.85 -31.42
N LEU A 113 -9.80 -0.68 -31.18
CA LEU A 113 -10.10 0.21 -30.06
C LEU A 113 -10.79 1.46 -30.58
N THR A 114 -11.75 2.00 -29.83
CA THR A 114 -12.43 3.26 -30.17
C THR A 114 -12.79 4.01 -28.90
N PRO A 115 -12.35 5.28 -28.74
CA PRO A 115 -12.79 6.10 -27.63
C PRO A 115 -14.17 6.71 -27.94
N GLY A 116 -14.95 7.00 -26.90
CA GLY A 116 -16.21 7.70 -27.05
C GLY A 116 -16.90 7.98 -25.72
N HIS A 117 -17.89 8.87 -25.74
CA HIS A 117 -18.74 9.13 -24.58
C HIS A 117 -19.90 8.14 -24.57
N PHE A 118 -19.66 6.90 -24.12
CA PHE A 118 -20.66 5.83 -24.20
C PHE A 118 -21.62 5.84 -23.01
N VAL A 119 -21.13 6.13 -21.81
CA VAL A 119 -21.93 6.11 -20.57
C VAL A 119 -22.24 7.53 -20.07
N LYS A 120 -21.23 8.40 -20.01
CA LYS A 120 -21.38 9.79 -19.55
C LYS A 120 -20.82 10.79 -20.56
N LYS A 121 -21.43 11.99 -20.61
CA LYS A 121 -21.06 13.04 -21.57
C LYS A 121 -19.74 13.75 -21.25
N ASP A 122 -19.31 13.70 -20.00
CA ASP A 122 -18.15 14.43 -19.47
C ASP A 122 -16.88 13.58 -19.40
N ARG A 123 -16.94 12.30 -19.81
CA ARG A 123 -15.83 11.36 -19.70
C ARG A 123 -15.69 10.50 -20.94
N VAL A 124 -14.45 10.24 -21.34
CA VAL A 124 -14.15 9.36 -22.47
C VAL A 124 -14.08 7.93 -21.96
N ASP A 125 -14.92 7.07 -22.52
CA ASP A 125 -14.89 5.62 -22.33
C ASP A 125 -14.14 4.97 -23.50
N LEU A 126 -13.71 3.72 -23.31
CA LEU A 126 -13.06 2.93 -24.34
C LEU A 126 -14.00 1.79 -24.78
N ALA A 127 -14.18 1.59 -26.08
CA ALA A 127 -14.84 0.41 -26.63
C ALA A 127 -13.80 -0.47 -27.33
N SER A 128 -13.92 -1.77 -27.15
CA SER A 128 -13.06 -2.77 -27.80
C SER A 128 -13.89 -3.80 -28.55
N VAL A 129 -13.44 -4.19 -29.74
CA VAL A 129 -14.00 -5.31 -30.48
C VAL A 129 -13.03 -6.49 -30.38
N THR A 130 -13.49 -7.64 -29.90
CA THR A 130 -12.67 -8.85 -29.80
C THR A 130 -12.50 -9.51 -31.16
N GLY A 131 -11.43 -10.31 -31.31
CA GLY A 131 -11.15 -11.06 -32.54
C GLY A 131 -11.88 -12.40 -32.67
N THR A 132 -12.81 -12.72 -31.75
CA THR A 132 -13.57 -13.97 -31.79
C THR A 132 -14.67 -13.92 -32.86
N MET A 133 -15.22 -15.08 -33.23
CA MET A 133 -16.36 -15.18 -34.15
C MET A 133 -17.49 -15.97 -33.46
N PRO A 134 -18.65 -15.34 -33.16
CA PRO A 134 -18.95 -13.92 -33.40
C PRO A 134 -18.07 -12.99 -32.55
N GLY A 135 -17.76 -11.81 -33.10
CA GLY A 135 -16.99 -10.78 -32.39
C GLY A 135 -17.84 -10.14 -31.31
N GLU A 136 -17.26 -9.95 -30.14
CA GLU A 136 -17.93 -9.31 -29.01
C GLU A 136 -17.45 -7.86 -28.89
N ILE A 137 -18.37 -6.96 -28.53
CA ILE A 137 -18.05 -5.57 -28.22
C ILE A 137 -18.10 -5.44 -26.71
N ALA A 138 -16.96 -5.09 -26.11
CA ALA A 138 -16.87 -4.74 -24.71
C ALA A 138 -16.71 -3.22 -24.57
N ILE A 139 -17.49 -2.63 -23.66
CA ILE A 139 -17.34 -1.24 -23.25
C ILE A 139 -16.58 -1.22 -21.94
N HIS A 140 -15.37 -0.68 -22.02
CA HIS A 140 -14.45 -0.40 -20.93
C HIS A 140 -14.84 0.95 -20.32
N TYR A 141 -15.96 0.94 -19.58
CA TYR A 141 -16.47 2.13 -18.89
C TYR A 141 -15.64 2.40 -17.64
N HIS A 142 -15.28 3.66 -17.41
CA HIS A 142 -14.38 4.06 -16.32
C HIS A 142 -13.05 3.30 -16.28
N SER A 143 -12.60 2.64 -17.35
CA SER A 143 -11.45 1.72 -17.27
C SER A 143 -10.12 2.41 -16.96
N PHE A 144 -10.12 3.74 -16.97
CA PHE A 144 -9.10 4.51 -16.30
C PHE A 144 -9.77 5.66 -15.55
N VAL A 145 -9.71 5.62 -14.21
CA VAL A 145 -10.00 6.77 -13.36
C VAL A 145 -8.65 7.31 -12.92
N PRO A 146 -8.35 8.61 -13.12
CA PRO A 146 -7.14 9.21 -12.58
C PRO A 146 -7.21 9.13 -11.06
N SER A 147 -6.59 8.08 -10.54
CA SER A 147 -6.40 7.85 -9.13
C SER A 147 -4.96 8.21 -8.81
N GLN A 148 -4.81 9.05 -7.81
CA GLN A 148 -3.50 9.32 -7.23
C GLN A 148 -2.99 8.08 -6.46
N ILE A 149 -3.90 7.19 -6.03
CA ILE A 149 -3.56 5.88 -5.46
C ILE A 149 -3.44 4.87 -6.60
N ARG A 150 -2.25 4.33 -6.80
CA ARG A 150 -1.92 3.43 -7.92
C ARG A 150 -1.54 2.05 -7.40
N PRO A 151 -2.48 1.08 -7.39
CA PRO A 151 -2.17 -0.29 -7.06
C PRO A 151 -1.48 -1.00 -8.23
N PHE A 152 -0.54 -1.88 -7.92
CA PHE A 152 0.08 -2.82 -8.85
C PHE A 152 0.54 -4.07 -8.09
N ILE A 153 0.89 -5.13 -8.80
CA ILE A 153 1.41 -6.36 -8.19
C ILE A 153 2.90 -6.49 -8.50
N GLU A 154 3.70 -6.77 -7.47
CA GLU A 154 5.13 -7.07 -7.58
C GLU A 154 5.48 -8.20 -6.60
N ASP A 155 6.15 -9.25 -7.09
CA ASP A 155 6.53 -10.42 -6.29
C ASP A 155 5.38 -11.04 -5.47
N SER A 156 4.18 -11.10 -6.05
CA SER A 156 2.93 -11.57 -5.40
C SER A 156 2.41 -10.67 -4.28
N ASN A 157 2.97 -9.47 -4.10
CA ASN A 157 2.46 -8.46 -3.17
C ASN A 157 1.66 -7.43 -3.93
N LEU A 158 0.52 -7.03 -3.36
CA LEU A 158 -0.21 -5.86 -3.81
C LEU A 158 0.46 -4.61 -3.23
N ILE A 159 0.91 -3.70 -4.09
CA ILE A 159 1.59 -2.47 -3.71
C ILE A 159 0.77 -1.26 -4.13
N PHE A 160 0.54 -0.33 -3.21
CA PHE A 160 -0.11 0.95 -3.44
C PHE A 160 0.93 2.06 -3.48
N SER A 161 1.14 2.65 -4.65
CA SER A 161 1.93 3.87 -4.81
C SER A 161 1.03 5.10 -4.63
N VAL A 162 1.43 6.02 -3.75
CA VAL A 162 0.70 7.26 -3.48
C VAL A 162 1.62 8.48 -3.61
N PRO A 163 1.14 9.65 -4.08
CA PRO A 163 1.96 10.84 -4.16
C PRO A 163 2.31 11.34 -2.76
N ARG A 164 3.50 11.92 -2.61
CA ARG A 164 3.90 12.59 -1.36
C ARG A 164 3.03 13.80 -1.03
N PHE A 165 2.55 14.48 -2.06
CA PHE A 165 1.66 15.63 -1.95
C PHE A 165 0.42 15.34 -2.78
N ALA A 166 -0.68 15.01 -2.11
CA ALA A 166 -1.95 14.82 -2.78
C ALA A 166 -2.47 16.17 -3.31
N SER A 167 -2.93 16.20 -4.56
CA SER A 167 -3.53 17.38 -5.18
C SER A 167 -5.04 17.46 -4.93
N SER A 168 -5.67 16.32 -4.68
CA SER A 168 -7.08 16.17 -4.33
C SER A 168 -7.27 15.05 -3.32
N VAL A 169 -8.42 15.03 -2.65
CA VAL A 169 -8.88 13.87 -1.89
C VAL A 169 -9.00 12.69 -2.84
N CYS A 170 -8.50 11.53 -2.44
CA CYS A 170 -8.64 10.28 -3.19
C CYS A 170 -8.78 9.12 -2.21
N GLU A 171 -9.76 8.26 -2.48
CA GLU A 171 -10.09 7.09 -1.68
C GLU A 171 -10.17 5.87 -2.60
N VAL A 172 -9.67 4.74 -2.11
CA VAL A 172 -9.76 3.44 -2.76
C VAL A 172 -10.12 2.37 -1.73
N ASP A 173 -11.25 1.71 -1.94
CA ASP A 173 -11.60 0.49 -1.21
C ASP A 173 -10.62 -0.63 -1.60
N VAL A 174 -10.05 -1.32 -0.61
CA VAL A 174 -9.00 -2.33 -0.84
C VAL A 174 -9.50 -3.73 -0.54
N ILE A 175 -9.92 -3.95 0.70
CA ILE A 175 -10.30 -5.27 1.21
C ILE A 175 -11.50 -5.16 2.14
N ASP A 176 -12.48 -6.04 1.97
CA ASP A 176 -13.53 -6.27 2.96
C ASP A 176 -13.10 -7.44 3.85
N VAL A 177 -12.95 -7.22 5.16
CA VAL A 177 -12.48 -8.23 6.11
C VAL A 177 -13.03 -7.96 7.52
N ALA A 178 -13.42 -9.02 8.23
CA ALA A 178 -13.89 -8.97 9.61
C ALA A 178 -15.05 -7.99 9.86
N GLY A 179 -15.92 -7.80 8.87
CA GLY A 179 -17.06 -6.88 8.97
C GLY A 179 -16.70 -5.43 8.67
N PHE A 180 -15.59 -5.17 8.00
CA PHE A 180 -15.18 -3.83 7.60
C PHE A 180 -14.65 -3.79 6.17
N VAL A 181 -15.07 -2.80 5.39
CA VAL A 181 -14.35 -2.36 4.18
C VAL A 181 -13.20 -1.48 4.64
N ILE A 182 -11.98 -1.89 4.30
CA ILE A 182 -10.75 -1.18 4.56
C ILE A 182 -10.39 -0.39 3.30
N SER A 183 -10.37 0.93 3.42
CA SER A 183 -10.13 1.86 2.32
C SER A 183 -8.85 2.65 2.57
N LEU A 184 -8.02 2.83 1.55
CA LEU A 184 -6.84 3.71 1.60
C LEU A 184 -7.26 5.12 1.16
N VAL A 185 -6.96 6.12 1.98
CA VAL A 185 -7.34 7.51 1.75
C VAL A 185 -6.11 8.40 1.77
N ILE A 186 -6.03 9.33 0.81
CA ILE A 186 -5.05 10.41 0.80
C ILE A 186 -5.76 11.76 0.81
N LEU A 187 -5.25 12.68 1.63
CA LEU A 187 -5.73 14.06 1.74
C LEU A 187 -4.62 15.06 1.45
N PRO A 188 -4.89 16.08 0.63
CA PRO A 188 -4.07 17.27 0.55
C PRO A 188 -3.96 17.96 1.91
N PRO A 189 -2.99 18.88 2.11
CA PRO A 189 -2.94 19.74 3.28
C PRO A 189 -4.26 20.46 3.58
N ASN A 190 -4.68 20.44 4.85
CA ASN A 190 -5.84 21.16 5.37
C ASN A 190 -7.19 20.81 4.71
N ALA A 191 -7.26 19.67 4.02
CA ALA A 191 -8.46 19.15 3.37
C ALA A 191 -9.32 18.34 4.35
N SER A 192 -10.61 18.26 4.07
CA SER A 192 -11.56 17.43 4.84
C SER A 192 -11.89 16.13 4.10
N PHE A 193 -12.26 15.12 4.87
CA PHE A 193 -12.82 13.86 4.40
C PHE A 193 -14.09 13.56 5.17
N ASP A 194 -15.17 13.30 4.44
CA ASP A 194 -16.46 12.97 5.05
C ASP A 194 -16.38 11.60 5.72
N ILE A 195 -16.89 11.51 6.94
CA ILE A 195 -16.91 10.30 7.75
C ILE A 195 -18.27 10.17 8.43
N ALA A 196 -18.73 8.95 8.68
CA ALA A 196 -20.01 8.74 9.35
C ALA A 196 -20.01 9.39 10.75
N SER A 197 -21.04 10.18 11.05
CA SER A 197 -21.19 10.87 12.33
C SER A 197 -21.77 10.00 13.45
N ASP A 198 -21.98 8.70 13.20
CA ASP A 198 -22.59 7.75 14.12
C ASP A 198 -21.58 6.87 14.88
N GLU A 199 -20.29 7.26 14.88
CA GLU A 199 -19.18 6.56 15.53
C GLU A 199 -18.96 5.13 15.01
N THR A 200 -19.41 4.81 13.81
CA THR A 200 -19.24 3.45 13.25
C THR A 200 -17.99 3.29 12.39
N GLU A 201 -17.43 4.39 11.90
CA GLU A 201 -16.22 4.40 11.08
C GLU A 201 -14.98 4.68 11.92
N ALA A 202 -13.86 4.06 11.53
CA ALA A 202 -12.59 4.22 12.21
C ALA A 202 -11.48 4.65 11.26
N VAL A 203 -10.44 5.28 11.82
CA VAL A 203 -9.28 5.72 11.06
C VAL A 203 -7.97 5.26 11.69
N LYS A 204 -7.03 4.88 10.83
CA LYS A 204 -5.64 4.62 11.20
C LYS A 204 -4.68 5.40 10.30
N VAL A 205 -4.02 6.40 10.86
CA VAL A 205 -3.06 7.23 10.11
C VAL A 205 -1.78 6.44 9.81
N LEU A 206 -1.30 6.55 8.57
CA LEU A 206 -0.03 5.97 8.10
C LEU A 206 1.05 7.06 7.92
N HIS A 207 0.64 8.23 7.43
CA HIS A 207 1.50 9.41 7.26
C HIS A 207 0.72 10.70 7.49
N GLY A 208 1.43 11.75 7.94
CA GLY A 208 0.83 13.04 8.27
C GLY A 208 0.05 12.98 9.58
N ALA A 209 -1.01 13.79 9.65
CA ALA A 209 -1.90 13.86 10.81
C ALA A 209 -3.35 14.09 10.37
N LEU A 210 -4.28 13.55 11.15
CA LEU A 210 -5.70 13.84 11.08
C LEU A 210 -6.16 14.48 12.39
N GLY A 211 -7.09 15.43 12.30
CA GLY A 211 -7.76 16.03 13.43
C GLY A 211 -9.27 16.15 13.23
N TRP A 212 -10.04 16.08 14.32
CA TRP A 212 -11.47 16.36 14.34
C TRP A 212 -11.91 16.86 15.72
N ILE A 213 -13.10 17.44 15.80
CA ILE A 213 -13.73 17.83 17.07
C ILE A 213 -14.73 16.75 17.46
N ASN A 214 -14.62 16.21 18.67
CA ASN A 214 -15.55 15.17 19.15
C ASN A 214 -16.85 15.73 19.74
N SER A 215 -17.75 14.85 20.17
CA SER A 215 -19.01 15.23 20.82
C SER A 215 -18.82 16.07 22.08
N ASP A 216 -17.69 15.93 22.77
CA ASP A 216 -17.30 16.72 23.94
C ASP A 216 -16.64 18.07 23.59
N SER A 217 -16.59 18.44 22.31
CA SER A 217 -15.93 19.66 21.79
C SER A 217 -14.41 19.69 22.02
N GLU A 218 -13.78 18.53 22.19
CA GLU A 218 -12.34 18.37 22.28
C GLU A 218 -11.72 18.12 20.90
N LEU A 219 -10.56 18.73 20.67
CA LEU A 219 -9.75 18.42 19.49
C LEU A 219 -9.06 17.08 19.67
N ILE A 220 -9.40 16.12 18.82
CA ILE A 220 -8.76 14.82 18.76
C ILE A 220 -7.81 14.81 17.57
N GLU A 221 -6.55 14.46 17.82
CA GLU A 221 -5.54 14.28 16.77
C GLU A 221 -5.06 12.83 16.70
N ARG A 222 -4.71 12.40 15.48
CA ARG A 222 -4.13 11.09 15.18
C ARG A 222 -2.95 11.23 14.24
N ALA A 223 -1.91 10.47 14.54
CA ALA A 223 -0.72 10.30 13.71
C ALA A 223 -0.42 8.80 13.54
N ARG A 224 0.72 8.47 12.91
CA ARG A 224 1.12 7.07 12.68
C ARG A 224 1.25 6.21 13.94
N ALA A 225 1.45 6.81 15.11
CA ALA A 225 1.33 6.17 16.40
C ALA A 225 0.38 7.03 17.24
N ALA A 226 -0.69 6.43 17.75
CA ALA A 226 -1.66 7.14 18.56
C ALA A 226 -1.37 6.94 20.05
N GLY A 227 -1.41 8.03 20.81
CA GLY A 227 -1.24 8.04 22.25
C GLY A 227 0.21 7.82 22.72
N LEU A 228 0.38 7.83 24.04
CA LEU A 228 1.67 7.62 24.68
C LEU A 228 2.11 6.15 24.60
N PRO A 229 3.41 5.86 24.77
CA PRO A 229 3.90 4.49 24.83
C PRO A 229 3.14 3.64 25.85
N GLY A 230 2.68 2.46 25.42
CA GLY A 230 1.90 1.55 26.26
C GLY A 230 0.41 1.89 26.41
N CYS A 231 -0.08 2.98 25.82
CA CYS A 231 -1.50 3.30 25.82
C CYS A 231 -2.27 2.54 24.74
N VAL A 232 -3.59 2.49 24.91
CA VAL A 232 -4.54 1.95 23.93
C VAL A 232 -5.48 3.08 23.56
N THR A 233 -5.68 3.30 22.26
CA THR A 233 -6.41 4.44 21.73
C THR A 233 -7.51 3.95 20.81
N SER A 234 -8.72 4.47 20.97
CA SER A 234 -9.82 4.20 20.03
C SER A 234 -9.50 4.79 18.65
N MET A 235 -9.76 4.00 17.62
CA MET A 235 -9.70 4.43 16.22
C MET A 235 -11.04 4.97 15.72
N LEU A 236 -12.13 4.74 16.46
CA LEU A 236 -13.46 5.25 16.09
C LEU A 236 -13.44 6.78 16.05
N VAL A 237 -14.11 7.33 15.05
CA VAL A 237 -14.25 8.77 14.90
C VAL A 237 -15.65 9.18 15.37
N ASP A 238 -15.69 9.75 16.57
CA ASP A 238 -16.80 10.57 17.01
C ASP A 238 -16.54 11.99 16.52
N SER A 239 -17.12 12.34 15.37
CA SER A 239 -17.11 13.69 14.81
C SER A 239 -18.55 14.09 14.51
N PRO A 240 -19.20 14.91 15.36
CA PRO A 240 -20.58 15.35 15.13
C PRO A 240 -20.75 16.09 13.80
N ASP A 241 -19.69 16.76 13.33
CA ASP A 241 -19.66 17.49 12.07
C ASP A 241 -19.48 16.56 10.84
N GLY A 242 -19.35 15.25 11.05
CA GLY A 242 -19.31 14.25 9.98
C GLY A 242 -18.06 14.33 9.09
N HIS A 243 -16.95 14.85 9.60
CA HIS A 243 -15.70 14.89 8.86
C HIS A 243 -14.45 14.83 9.74
N VAL A 244 -13.34 14.39 9.14
CA VAL A 244 -11.98 14.55 9.65
C VAL A 244 -11.21 15.53 8.76
N ARG A 245 -10.16 16.14 9.29
CA ARG A 245 -9.33 17.11 8.55
C ARG A 245 -7.86 16.77 8.64
N SER A 246 -7.14 16.89 7.53
CA SER A 246 -5.69 16.70 7.50
C SER A 246 -4.94 17.93 8.05
N GLY A 247 -3.74 17.69 8.59
CA GLY A 247 -2.80 18.74 8.96
C GLY A 247 -2.12 19.41 7.76
N ASN A 248 -1.07 20.19 8.04
CA ASN A 248 -0.31 20.95 7.03
C ASN A 248 0.46 20.09 6.02
N ASP A 249 0.78 18.85 6.38
CA ASP A 249 1.48 17.91 5.50
C ASP A 249 0.52 17.01 4.71
N GLY A 250 -0.80 17.22 4.85
CA GLY A 250 -1.79 16.27 4.38
C GLY A 250 -1.85 15.02 5.26
N ALA A 251 -2.49 13.97 4.73
CA ALA A 251 -2.56 12.69 5.42
C ALA A 251 -2.65 11.52 4.43
N VAL A 252 -2.04 10.39 4.81
CA VAL A 252 -2.30 9.07 4.22
C VAL A 252 -2.80 8.20 5.36
N PHE A 253 -3.99 7.63 5.23
CA PHE A 253 -4.60 6.84 6.29
C PHE A 253 -5.49 5.74 5.74
N VAL A 254 -5.79 4.78 6.61
CA VAL A 254 -6.78 3.74 6.36
C VAL A 254 -8.08 4.14 7.03
N CYS A 255 -9.18 4.13 6.28
CA CYS A 255 -10.54 4.23 6.78
C CYS A 255 -11.15 2.82 6.88
N MET A 256 -11.88 2.54 7.94
CA MET A 256 -12.53 1.24 8.17
C MET A 256 -14.03 1.49 8.28
N LYS A 257 -14.77 1.09 7.25
CA LYS A 257 -16.22 1.30 7.14
C LYS A 257 -16.96 0.01 7.46
N PRO A 258 -18.06 0.02 8.24
CA PRO A 258 -18.82 -1.18 8.54
C PRO A 258 -19.27 -1.92 7.27
N SER A 259 -19.10 -3.24 7.26
CA SER A 259 -19.56 -4.14 6.21
C SER A 259 -20.39 -5.29 6.78
N ARG A 260 -21.31 -5.79 5.95
CA ARG A 260 -22.08 -7.01 6.21
C ARG A 260 -21.63 -8.19 5.35
N ALA A 261 -20.67 -7.99 4.44
CA ALA A 261 -20.26 -9.02 3.50
C ALA A 261 -19.24 -10.01 4.10
N THR A 262 -18.50 -9.60 5.12
CA THR A 262 -17.60 -10.45 5.90
C THR A 262 -17.88 -10.37 7.40
N ASP A 263 -17.36 -11.32 8.18
CA ASP A 263 -17.43 -11.31 9.64
C ASP A 263 -16.21 -12.00 10.27
N ASP A 264 -16.14 -11.97 11.58
CA ASP A 264 -15.07 -12.59 12.39
C ASP A 264 -15.26 -14.10 12.62
N THR A 265 -16.21 -14.74 11.94
CA THR A 265 -16.52 -16.17 12.08
C THR A 265 -16.02 -17.00 10.90
N ASN A 266 -16.03 -16.43 9.70
CA ASN A 266 -15.68 -17.13 8.46
C ASN A 266 -14.28 -16.80 7.93
N LEU A 267 -13.58 -15.83 8.53
CA LEU A 267 -12.26 -15.34 8.11
C LEU A 267 -12.17 -15.26 6.59
N ARG A 268 -13.13 -14.63 5.93
CA ARG A 268 -13.02 -14.31 4.51
C ARG A 268 -12.48 -12.89 4.41
N GLY A 269 -11.63 -12.62 3.41
CA GLY A 269 -11.54 -11.24 2.95
C GLY A 269 -11.69 -11.17 1.45
N LEU A 270 -12.45 -10.17 1.03
CA LEU A 270 -12.87 -9.96 -0.34
C LEU A 270 -12.03 -8.84 -0.91
N ASN A 271 -11.52 -9.05 -2.12
CA ASN A 271 -11.01 -7.95 -2.91
C ASN A 271 -12.20 -7.08 -3.34
N VAL A 272 -12.17 -5.82 -2.91
CA VAL A 272 -13.18 -4.81 -3.25
C VAL A 272 -12.57 -3.65 -4.02
N LEU A 273 -11.37 -3.86 -4.58
CA LEU A 273 -10.73 -2.90 -5.46
C LEU A 273 -11.68 -2.54 -6.62
N PRO A 274 -11.86 -1.24 -6.90
CA PRO A 274 -12.69 -0.79 -7.99
C PRO A 274 -12.26 -1.40 -9.33
N SER A 275 -13.23 -1.78 -10.16
CA SER A 275 -13.03 -2.44 -11.46
C SER A 275 -12.27 -1.60 -12.50
N TYR A 276 -11.98 -0.34 -12.20
CA TYR A 276 -11.16 0.53 -13.04
C TYR A 276 -9.65 0.35 -12.81
N PHE A 277 -9.23 -0.43 -11.82
CA PHE A 277 -7.84 -0.79 -11.64
C PHE A 277 -7.43 -1.95 -12.56
N PRO A 278 -6.11 -2.19 -12.75
CA PRO A 278 -5.65 -3.29 -13.60
C PRO A 278 -6.31 -4.62 -13.25
N CYS A 279 -6.62 -5.44 -14.25
CA CYS A 279 -7.35 -6.69 -14.04
C CYS A 279 -6.64 -7.62 -13.04
N GLU A 280 -5.31 -7.70 -13.10
CA GLU A 280 -4.50 -8.49 -12.15
C GLU A 280 -4.67 -8.02 -10.70
N VAL A 281 -4.80 -6.71 -10.48
CA VAL A 281 -5.06 -6.11 -9.17
C VAL A 281 -6.48 -6.44 -8.71
N CYS A 282 -7.46 -6.33 -9.59
CA CYS A 282 -8.86 -6.66 -9.30
C CYS A 282 -9.09 -8.17 -9.06
N GLU A 283 -8.26 -9.02 -9.67
CA GLU A 283 -8.26 -10.47 -9.52
C GLU A 283 -7.41 -10.95 -8.33
N PHE A 284 -6.70 -10.04 -7.66
CA PHE A 284 -5.84 -10.38 -6.52
C PHE A 284 -6.68 -11.05 -5.42
N GLU A 285 -6.27 -12.24 -4.99
CA GLU A 285 -6.99 -13.03 -4.00
C GLU A 285 -6.30 -12.94 -2.64
N PHE A 286 -6.99 -12.38 -1.64
CA PHE A 286 -6.49 -12.33 -0.27
C PHE A 286 -6.77 -13.65 0.46
N LYS A 287 -5.77 -14.54 0.60
CA LYS A 287 -5.93 -15.85 1.28
C LYS A 287 -5.44 -15.80 2.72
N TRP A 288 -6.15 -16.50 3.59
CA TRP A 288 -5.66 -16.84 4.92
C TRP A 288 -4.81 -18.10 4.84
N GLN A 289 -3.58 -17.98 5.29
CA GLN A 289 -2.61 -19.05 5.38
C GLN A 289 -2.47 -19.46 6.85
N ARG A 290 -2.25 -20.75 7.11
CA ARG A 290 -1.91 -21.19 8.47
C ARG A 290 -0.44 -20.89 8.70
N ASP A 291 -0.11 -20.34 9.86
CA ASP A 291 1.29 -20.20 10.25
C ASP A 291 1.83 -21.56 10.71
N GLU A 292 2.53 -22.26 9.82
CA GLU A 292 3.11 -23.58 10.09
C GLU A 292 4.30 -23.53 11.06
N GLN A 293 4.90 -22.34 11.29
CA GLN A 293 6.04 -22.21 12.19
C GLN A 293 5.64 -22.23 13.67
N GLN A 294 4.34 -22.21 13.98
CA GLN A 294 3.87 -22.37 15.36
C GLN A 294 3.93 -23.83 15.84
N VAL A 295 4.99 -24.14 16.58
CA VAL A 295 5.14 -25.41 17.31
C VAL A 295 4.04 -25.53 18.39
N GLY A 296 2.94 -26.23 18.07
CA GLY A 296 1.99 -26.74 19.06
C GLY A 296 0.55 -26.20 19.03
N GLY A 297 0.20 -25.28 18.12
CA GLY A 297 -1.17 -24.75 17.99
C GLY A 297 -1.78 -25.02 16.62
N LYS A 298 -2.87 -25.80 16.53
CA LYS A 298 -3.55 -26.13 15.26
C LYS A 298 -4.36 -24.96 14.64
N ASP A 299 -4.48 -23.82 15.33
CA ASP A 299 -5.53 -22.82 15.09
C ASP A 299 -5.02 -21.34 15.03
N ALA A 300 -3.77 -21.07 14.63
CA ALA A 300 -3.29 -19.71 14.31
C ALA A 300 -3.07 -19.54 12.79
N GLY A 301 -3.49 -18.40 12.22
CA GLY A 301 -3.32 -18.12 10.80
C GLY A 301 -2.91 -16.67 10.52
N THR A 302 -2.07 -16.50 9.51
CA THR A 302 -1.65 -15.23 8.89
C THR A 302 -2.44 -15.00 7.61
N LYS A 303 -2.63 -13.75 7.18
CA LYS A 303 -3.19 -13.46 5.86
C LYS A 303 -2.16 -12.88 4.91
N ASP A 304 -2.40 -13.10 3.62
CA ASP A 304 -1.77 -12.40 2.51
C ASP A 304 -1.78 -10.86 2.68
N TRP A 305 -0.85 -10.18 1.99
CA TRP A 305 -0.16 -8.98 2.46
C TRP A 305 -0.34 -7.84 1.43
N PHE A 306 -0.28 -6.56 1.86
CA PHE A 306 -0.12 -5.44 0.91
C PHE A 306 0.74 -4.29 1.47
N GLN A 307 1.46 -3.60 0.58
CA GLN A 307 2.44 -2.56 0.92
C GLN A 307 1.97 -1.18 0.43
N VAL A 308 2.22 -0.13 1.19
CA VAL A 308 1.95 1.26 0.80
C VAL A 308 3.27 2.04 0.74
N CYS A 309 3.55 2.67 -0.40
CA CYS A 309 4.80 3.40 -0.65
C CYS A 309 4.53 4.79 -1.25
N PHE A 310 5.42 5.75 -0.99
CA PHE A 310 5.40 7.03 -1.69
C PHE A 310 5.98 6.94 -3.09
N GLU A 311 5.27 7.47 -4.08
CA GLU A 311 5.83 7.76 -5.39
C GLU A 311 6.95 8.80 -5.26
N ASP A 312 8.21 8.40 -5.47
CA ASP A 312 9.34 9.33 -5.50
C ASP A 312 9.31 10.15 -6.80
N THR A 313 8.71 11.34 -6.71
CA THR A 313 8.67 12.31 -7.81
C THR A 313 9.97 13.09 -7.98
N ARG A 314 10.89 13.09 -7.00
CA ARG A 314 12.13 13.91 -7.04
C ARG A 314 13.29 13.20 -7.72
N LYS A 315 13.36 11.86 -7.73
CA LYS A 315 14.42 11.12 -8.45
C LYS A 315 14.13 10.83 -9.92
N ARG A 316 12.88 11.02 -10.39
CA ARG A 316 12.51 10.84 -11.82
C ARG A 316 13.13 11.85 -12.79
N ILE A 317 13.72 12.94 -12.30
CA ILE A 317 14.33 14.00 -13.14
C ILE A 317 15.83 13.71 -13.40
N ALA A 318 16.47 12.79 -12.68
CA ALA A 318 17.93 12.65 -12.69
C ALA A 318 18.48 11.22 -12.72
N SER A 319 17.95 10.29 -13.53
CA SER A 319 18.77 9.16 -14.05
C SER A 319 18.04 8.34 -15.11
N ILE A 320 18.33 8.60 -16.38
CA ILE A 320 18.25 7.57 -17.42
C ILE A 320 19.54 6.74 -17.24
N GLY A 321 19.50 5.68 -16.42
CA GLY A 321 20.64 4.74 -16.31
C GLY A 321 20.98 4.16 -14.93
N SER A 322 20.22 4.43 -13.87
CA SER A 322 20.42 3.77 -12.56
C SER A 322 19.13 3.07 -12.14
N ASN A 323 19.17 1.74 -12.02
CA ASN A 323 18.04 0.87 -11.64
C ASN A 323 17.62 0.98 -10.16
N ASN A 324 18.15 1.94 -9.39
CA ASN A 324 17.83 2.06 -7.97
C ASN A 324 16.60 2.96 -7.75
N ASN A 325 15.45 2.41 -8.12
CA ASN A 325 14.11 2.97 -7.97
C ASN A 325 13.68 2.87 -6.49
N THR A 326 14.24 3.71 -5.61
CA THR A 326 13.93 3.65 -4.16
C THR A 326 12.65 4.42 -3.85
N CYS A 327 11.52 3.74 -4.01
CA CYS A 327 10.23 4.12 -3.43
C CYS A 327 10.42 4.25 -1.90
N ALA A 328 10.00 5.35 -1.28
CA ALA A 328 10.08 5.46 0.17
C ALA A 328 8.86 4.77 0.77
N ASP A 329 9.08 3.65 1.45
CA ASP A 329 8.00 2.89 2.08
C ASP A 329 7.28 3.74 3.14
N ILE A 330 5.96 3.66 3.17
CA ILE A 330 5.14 4.31 4.20
C ILE A 330 4.87 3.31 5.31
N ALA A 331 4.24 2.21 4.94
CA ALA A 331 3.84 1.14 5.85
C ALA A 331 3.61 -0.16 5.07
N TYR A 332 3.90 -1.27 5.74
CA TYR A 332 3.50 -2.59 5.31
C TYR A 332 2.29 -3.05 6.13
N LEU A 333 1.21 -3.43 5.47
CA LEU A 333 -0.06 -3.79 6.13
C LEU A 333 -0.38 -5.26 5.89
N HIS A 334 -0.66 -5.97 6.97
CA HIS A 334 -1.03 -7.37 6.94
C HIS A 334 -2.01 -7.71 8.07
N PHE A 335 -2.81 -8.76 7.88
CA PHE A 335 -3.87 -9.14 8.81
C PHE A 335 -3.57 -10.48 9.47
N TRP A 336 -4.03 -10.62 10.70
CA TRP A 336 -3.85 -11.82 11.50
C TRP A 336 -5.15 -12.22 12.16
N ALA A 337 -5.27 -13.52 12.44
CA ALA A 337 -6.39 -14.04 13.20
C ALA A 337 -5.91 -15.10 14.20
N ALA A 338 -6.48 -15.07 15.40
CA ALA A 338 -6.20 -16.05 16.44
C ALA A 338 -7.49 -16.57 17.04
N ALA A 339 -7.63 -17.90 17.09
CA ALA A 339 -8.77 -18.54 17.74
C ALA A 339 -8.69 -18.32 19.26
N PRO A 340 -9.82 -18.44 19.99
CA PRO A 340 -9.81 -18.24 21.44
C PRO A 340 -8.80 -19.15 22.16
N GLY A 341 -7.97 -18.56 23.03
CA GLY A 341 -6.91 -19.23 23.77
C GLY A 341 -5.61 -19.47 23.00
N VAL A 342 -5.52 -19.02 21.74
CA VAL A 342 -4.32 -19.12 20.91
C VAL A 342 -3.40 -17.90 21.13
N SER A 343 -2.09 -18.12 21.02
CA SER A 343 -1.07 -17.08 21.03
C SER A 343 -0.38 -17.01 19.68
N SER A 344 0.01 -15.81 19.23
CA SER A 344 0.81 -15.61 18.01
C SER A 344 2.26 -16.09 18.16
N GLY A 345 2.64 -16.60 19.33
CA GLY A 345 4.04 -16.91 19.65
C GLY A 345 4.79 -15.65 20.05
N PHE A 346 5.74 -15.82 20.98
CA PHE A 346 6.56 -14.72 21.46
C PHE A 346 7.71 -14.44 20.48
N SER A 347 7.88 -13.19 20.10
CA SER A 347 8.99 -12.69 19.26
C SER A 347 9.64 -11.45 19.88
N ARG A 348 10.85 -11.10 19.39
CA ARG A 348 11.61 -9.88 19.76
C ARG A 348 11.78 -8.90 18.60
N HIS A 349 11.05 -9.11 17.53
CA HIS A 349 11.06 -8.31 16.32
C HIS A 349 9.62 -8.09 15.88
N SER A 350 9.42 -7.14 14.99
CA SER A 350 8.22 -7.07 14.17
C SER A 350 7.87 -8.46 13.63
N VAL A 351 6.60 -8.83 13.64
CA VAL A 351 6.20 -10.20 13.26
C VAL A 351 6.43 -10.44 11.76
N SER A 352 6.55 -9.37 10.96
CA SER A 352 6.89 -9.45 9.55
C SER A 352 8.35 -9.87 9.35
N SER A 353 8.56 -10.89 8.52
CA SER A 353 9.87 -11.18 7.90
C SER A 353 10.26 -10.16 6.82
N TRP A 354 9.49 -9.08 6.67
CA TRP A 354 9.76 -8.01 5.73
C TRP A 354 11.11 -7.40 6.06
N THR A 355 12.11 -7.79 5.27
CA THR A 355 13.44 -7.20 5.31
C THR A 355 13.38 -6.06 4.32
N ILE A 356 13.40 -4.82 4.80
CA ILE A 356 13.65 -3.67 3.91
C ILE A 356 14.99 -3.97 3.24
N ALA A 357 14.95 -4.30 1.94
CA ALA A 357 16.17 -4.54 1.19
C ALA A 357 17.00 -3.25 1.31
N PRO A 358 18.19 -3.27 1.92
CA PRO A 358 18.98 -2.07 2.05
C PRO A 358 19.21 -1.50 0.64
N ALA A 359 18.93 -0.20 0.48
CA ALA A 359 19.13 0.51 -0.76
C ALA A 359 20.62 0.42 -1.16
N SER A 360 20.95 -0.57 -1.99
CA SER A 360 22.24 -0.76 -2.65
C SER A 360 23.50 -0.73 -1.78
N SER A 361 23.96 -1.90 -1.34
CA SER A 361 25.41 -2.18 -1.30
C SER A 361 25.73 -3.20 -2.39
N SER A 362 25.91 -2.73 -3.62
CA SER A 362 26.53 -3.54 -4.66
C SER A 362 28.00 -3.72 -4.32
N LYS A 363 28.40 -4.89 -3.83
CA LYS A 363 29.62 -5.60 -4.25
C LYS A 363 29.70 -6.97 -3.61
N ALA A 364 29.94 -7.95 -4.47
CA ALA A 364 30.16 -9.34 -4.15
C ALA A 364 31.30 -9.50 -3.12
N GLY A 365 30.98 -10.17 -2.02
CA GLY A 365 31.97 -10.72 -1.08
C GLY A 365 31.74 -10.33 0.37
N GLN A 366 30.72 -10.91 1.03
CA GLN A 366 30.73 -11.22 2.47
C GLN A 366 29.45 -11.96 2.89
N GLU A 367 29.47 -13.30 2.85
CA GLU A 367 28.46 -14.16 3.49
C GLU A 367 28.51 -14.10 5.03
N THR A 368 29.46 -13.37 5.63
CA THR A 368 29.66 -13.32 7.08
C THR A 368 29.04 -12.09 7.76
N GLU A 369 28.54 -11.12 6.99
CA GLU A 369 27.97 -9.86 7.52
C GLU A 369 26.43 -9.76 7.32
N GLN A 370 25.82 -10.84 6.83
CA GLN A 370 24.37 -10.97 6.63
C GLN A 370 23.55 -11.08 7.93
N ARG A 371 24.21 -10.97 9.10
CA ARG A 371 23.59 -11.08 10.43
C ARG A 371 23.37 -9.73 11.12
N ARG A 372 23.83 -8.62 10.54
CA ARG A 372 23.62 -7.27 11.07
C ARG A 372 22.73 -6.49 10.13
N THR A 373 21.62 -5.96 10.66
CA THR A 373 20.60 -5.13 10.01
C THR A 373 19.54 -5.87 9.20
N ALA A 374 18.87 -6.86 9.82
CA ALA A 374 17.44 -6.98 9.53
C ALA A 374 16.83 -5.62 9.89
N ALA A 375 16.42 -4.85 8.88
CA ALA A 375 15.84 -3.54 9.10
C ALA A 375 14.72 -3.66 10.12
N THR A 376 14.90 -3.04 11.27
CA THR A 376 13.92 -3.10 12.35
C THR A 376 12.74 -2.23 11.92
N THR A 377 11.51 -2.74 12.03
CA THR A 377 10.31 -1.94 11.75
C THR A 377 9.60 -1.57 13.04
N CYS A 378 8.87 -0.46 13.00
CA CYS A 378 7.98 -0.04 14.07
C CYS A 378 6.58 -0.58 13.78
N THR A 379 6.12 -1.59 14.51
CA THR A 379 4.82 -2.25 14.30
C THR A 379 3.78 -1.70 15.24
N ILE A 380 2.70 -1.14 14.70
CA ILE A 380 1.47 -0.84 15.43
C ILE A 380 0.40 -1.84 15.02
N ARG A 381 -0.34 -2.38 15.99
CA ARG A 381 -1.46 -3.30 15.75
C ARG A 381 -2.78 -2.64 16.12
N ALA A 382 -3.78 -2.88 15.29
CA ALA A 382 -5.13 -2.41 15.47
C ALA A 382 -6.10 -3.60 15.49
N SER A 383 -6.87 -3.75 16.56
CA SER A 383 -7.87 -4.81 16.65
C SER A 383 -9.09 -4.44 15.81
N LEU A 384 -9.50 -5.35 14.92
CA LEU A 384 -10.75 -5.24 14.16
C LEU A 384 -11.88 -5.99 14.89
N SER A 385 -11.56 -7.17 15.43
CA SER A 385 -12.45 -7.92 16.32
C SER A 385 -11.68 -8.43 17.53
N ASN A 386 -12.28 -8.27 18.71
CA ASN A 386 -11.82 -8.85 19.97
C ASN A 386 -13.02 -9.47 20.68
N SER A 387 -13.43 -10.63 20.18
CA SER A 387 -14.75 -11.20 20.47
C SER A 387 -14.95 -11.65 21.92
N GLY A 388 -13.88 -12.03 22.61
CA GLY A 388 -13.93 -12.37 24.03
C GLY A 388 -13.61 -11.19 24.95
N GLY A 389 -13.25 -10.03 24.38
CA GLY A 389 -13.01 -8.78 25.10
C GLY A 389 -11.73 -8.74 25.92
N ASP A 390 -10.95 -9.82 25.95
CA ASP A 390 -9.68 -9.88 26.67
C ASP A 390 -8.48 -10.12 25.75
N GLY A 391 -8.64 -10.20 24.44
CA GLY A 391 -7.55 -10.31 23.47
C GLY A 391 -6.62 -9.10 23.48
N GLY A 392 -5.34 -9.29 23.16
CA GLY A 392 -4.39 -8.19 23.03
C GLY A 392 -2.93 -8.61 23.13
N LEU A 393 -2.06 -7.64 23.40
CA LEU A 393 -0.61 -7.84 23.47
C LEU A 393 -0.15 -8.27 24.86
N LEU A 394 0.52 -9.40 24.94
CA LEU A 394 1.25 -9.83 26.13
C LEU A 394 2.74 -9.55 25.90
N TYR A 395 3.37 -8.75 26.77
CA TYR A 395 4.77 -8.38 26.62
C TYR A 395 5.51 -8.44 27.96
N CYS A 396 6.78 -8.81 27.88
CA CYS A 396 7.64 -8.99 29.05
C CYS A 396 8.16 -7.63 29.56
N THR A 397 8.21 -7.42 30.87
CA THR A 397 8.59 -6.13 31.50
C THR A 397 9.66 -6.27 32.56
N GLY A 398 10.68 -5.39 32.53
CA GLY A 398 11.80 -5.40 33.48
C GLY A 398 13.19 -5.66 32.86
N ARG A 399 14.12 -6.15 33.70
CA ARG A 399 15.55 -6.41 33.33
C ARG A 399 15.77 -7.78 32.67
N PHE A 400 14.82 -8.70 32.75
CA PHE A 400 14.97 -10.07 32.24
C PHE A 400 14.38 -10.25 30.83
N ASP A 401 13.84 -9.18 30.26
CA ASP A 401 12.86 -9.23 29.16
C ASP A 401 13.48 -8.94 27.79
N TRP A 402 14.77 -8.63 27.80
CA TRP A 402 15.60 -8.23 26.66
C TRP A 402 16.73 -9.25 26.39
N GLY A 403 16.61 -10.46 26.96
CA GLY A 403 17.56 -11.56 26.75
C GLY A 403 17.31 -12.32 25.44
N VAL A 404 18.37 -12.87 24.83
CA VAL A 404 18.31 -13.55 23.51
C VAL A 404 17.51 -14.86 23.56
N ALA A 405 17.37 -15.47 24.75
CA ALA A 405 16.60 -16.69 24.94
C ALA A 405 15.10 -16.42 25.03
N THR A 406 14.29 -17.35 24.51
CA THR A 406 12.83 -17.36 24.63
C THR A 406 12.39 -17.25 26.09
N PRO A 407 11.31 -16.49 26.41
CA PRO A 407 10.86 -16.32 27.78
C PRO A 407 10.51 -17.65 28.44
N THR A 408 10.99 -17.83 29.67
CA THR A 408 10.58 -18.92 30.55
C THR A 408 9.14 -18.71 31.03
N SER A 409 8.50 -19.79 31.49
CA SER A 409 7.17 -19.72 32.12
C SER A 409 7.12 -18.74 33.30
N TYR A 410 8.23 -18.60 34.03
CA TYR A 410 8.36 -17.63 35.11
C TYR A 410 8.29 -16.18 34.59
N GLN A 411 8.99 -15.86 33.50
CA GLN A 411 8.92 -14.54 32.87
C GLN A 411 7.51 -14.27 32.32
N LEU A 412 6.89 -15.25 31.65
CA LEU A 412 5.53 -15.13 31.12
C LEU A 412 4.48 -14.90 32.21
N SER A 413 4.67 -15.46 33.41
CA SER A 413 3.75 -15.20 34.54
C SER A 413 3.82 -13.77 35.10
N ARG A 414 4.83 -12.99 34.68
CA ARG A 414 5.03 -11.59 35.05
C ARG A 414 4.88 -10.63 33.87
N ALA A 415 4.57 -11.15 32.68
CA ALA A 415 4.32 -10.33 31.51
C ALA A 415 3.08 -9.46 31.74
N ARG A 416 3.10 -8.25 31.18
CA ARG A 416 1.96 -7.34 31.20
C ARG A 416 1.11 -7.59 29.97
N LYS A 417 -0.21 -7.62 30.18
CA LYS A 417 -1.20 -7.73 29.11
C LYS A 417 -1.81 -6.37 28.84
N MET A 418 -1.66 -5.90 27.62
CA MET A 418 -2.37 -4.76 27.07
C MET A 418 -3.56 -5.30 26.26
N VAL A 419 -4.75 -5.23 26.84
CA VAL A 419 -5.98 -5.60 26.14
C VAL A 419 -6.24 -4.57 25.05
N LEU A 420 -6.51 -5.02 23.82
CA LEU A 420 -6.87 -4.15 22.70
C LEU A 420 -8.33 -4.42 22.34
N PRO A 421 -9.29 -3.61 22.81
CA PRO A 421 -10.69 -3.75 22.41
C PRO A 421 -10.86 -3.63 20.89
N ALA A 422 -11.99 -4.09 20.36
CA ALA A 422 -12.30 -3.90 18.95
C ALA A 422 -12.22 -2.41 18.57
N MET A 423 -11.71 -2.11 17.38
CA MET A 423 -11.49 -0.77 16.86
C MET A 423 -10.55 0.10 17.71
N HIS A 424 -9.61 -0.53 18.42
CA HIS A 424 -8.53 0.17 19.12
C HIS A 424 -7.17 -0.23 18.58
N GLU A 425 -6.23 0.71 18.63
CA GLU A 425 -4.81 0.48 18.37
C GLU A 425 -3.98 0.71 19.64
N HIS A 426 -2.78 0.15 19.68
CA HIS A 426 -1.83 0.43 20.76
C HIS A 426 -0.82 1.50 20.37
N GLY A 427 -0.32 2.24 21.35
CA GLY A 427 0.85 3.11 21.20
C GLY A 427 2.16 2.33 21.12
N PRO A 428 3.30 3.00 20.90
CA PRO A 428 4.60 2.35 20.84
C PRO A 428 4.92 1.55 22.12
N PHE A 429 5.57 0.39 21.98
CA PHE A 429 6.07 -0.37 23.13
C PHE A 429 7.49 -0.93 22.92
N TRP A 430 8.16 -0.47 21.85
CA TRP A 430 9.57 -0.71 21.58
C TRP A 430 10.45 0.37 22.22
N ARG A 431 11.74 0.09 22.32
CA ARG A 431 12.78 1.08 22.60
C ARG A 431 13.37 1.54 21.28
N ALA A 432 13.46 2.85 21.09
CA ALA A 432 14.22 3.45 19.99
C ALA A 432 15.47 4.11 20.59
N ARG A 433 16.64 3.87 19.99
CA ARG A 433 17.89 4.58 20.32
C ARG A 433 18.43 5.27 19.09
N ARG A 434 18.91 6.51 19.24
CA ARG A 434 19.67 7.19 18.18
C ARG A 434 21.08 6.60 18.13
N ALA A 435 21.61 6.41 16.92
CA ALA A 435 22.95 5.84 16.72
C ALA A 435 24.08 6.65 17.38
N GLU A 436 23.88 7.94 17.67
CA GLU A 436 24.88 8.79 18.35
C GLU A 436 25.27 8.30 19.75
N GLU A 437 24.43 7.49 20.42
CA GLU A 437 24.75 6.85 21.70
C GLU A 437 25.61 5.57 21.55
N ILE A 438 25.82 5.10 20.31
CA ILE A 438 26.72 3.98 20.00
C ILE A 438 28.11 4.58 19.76
N GLU A 439 28.74 5.05 20.84
CA GLU A 439 30.12 5.52 20.80
C GLU A 439 31.03 4.44 20.19
N ASN A 440 31.75 4.80 19.11
CA ASN A 440 32.92 4.11 18.54
C ASN A 440 32.75 3.15 17.34
N ALA A 441 31.82 3.37 16.41
CA ALA A 441 31.87 2.69 15.11
C ALA A 441 32.07 3.68 13.95
N ASP A 442 33.22 3.57 13.30
CA ASP A 442 33.69 4.41 12.20
C ASP A 442 32.63 4.58 11.08
N GLY A 443 32.14 5.82 10.90
CA GLY A 443 31.49 6.25 9.65
C GLY A 443 30.04 5.79 9.41
N VAL A 444 29.25 5.49 10.45
CA VAL A 444 27.85 5.08 10.30
C VAL A 444 26.92 6.28 10.08
N ASP A 445 25.96 6.11 9.16
CA ASP A 445 24.91 7.07 8.79
C ASP A 445 24.16 7.59 10.04
N LEU A 446 24.23 8.91 10.28
CA LEU A 446 23.75 9.55 11.52
C LEU A 446 22.22 9.48 11.73
N GLU A 447 21.46 8.93 10.76
CA GLU A 447 20.00 8.80 10.83
C GLU A 447 19.51 7.39 11.19
N ALA A 448 20.40 6.41 11.40
CA ALA A 448 19.98 5.07 11.76
C ALA A 448 19.39 5.03 13.19
N VAL A 449 18.11 4.72 13.30
CA VAL A 449 17.43 4.45 14.58
C VAL A 449 17.40 2.95 14.81
N ASP A 450 17.97 2.48 15.90
CA ASP A 450 17.84 1.07 16.30
C ASP A 450 16.57 0.90 17.15
N VAL A 451 15.74 -0.07 16.77
CA VAL A 451 14.47 -0.38 17.41
C VAL A 451 14.55 -1.77 18.05
N GLU A 452 14.46 -1.81 19.37
CA GLU A 452 14.49 -3.03 20.17
C GLU A 452 13.09 -3.32 20.72
N TYR A 453 12.56 -4.53 20.53
CA TYR A 453 11.31 -4.96 21.18
C TYR A 453 11.57 -5.81 22.42
N PRO A 454 10.72 -5.69 23.46
CA PRO A 454 10.63 -6.74 24.46
C PRO A 454 10.06 -7.99 23.80
N TRP A 455 10.25 -9.14 24.44
CA TRP A 455 9.49 -10.33 24.06
C TRP A 455 7.99 -10.05 24.15
N HIS A 456 7.28 -10.22 23.05
CA HIS A 456 5.84 -9.94 22.98
C HIS A 456 5.11 -10.92 22.05
N ALA A 457 3.81 -11.07 22.28
CA ALA A 457 2.91 -11.89 21.47
C ALA A 457 1.50 -11.30 21.50
N TRP A 458 0.70 -11.52 20.45
CA TRP A 458 -0.75 -11.43 20.59
C TRP A 458 -1.25 -12.65 21.33
N VAL A 459 -2.09 -12.47 22.34
CA VAL A 459 -2.77 -13.57 23.05
C VAL A 459 -4.26 -13.34 22.92
N ALA A 460 -4.91 -14.26 22.20
CA ALA A 460 -6.33 -14.19 21.95
C ALA A 460 -7.14 -14.35 23.24
N SER A 461 -8.37 -13.87 23.19
CA SER A 461 -9.33 -13.99 24.27
C SER A 461 -9.53 -15.44 24.70
N ARG A 462 -9.88 -15.69 25.97
CA ARG A 462 -10.26 -17.04 26.40
C ARG A 462 -11.59 -17.44 25.77
N ALA A 463 -11.76 -18.73 25.46
CA ALA A 463 -13.02 -19.23 24.92
C ALA A 463 -14.19 -18.92 25.86
N GLY A 464 -15.18 -18.17 25.37
CA GLY A 464 -16.42 -17.93 26.09
C GLY A 464 -17.19 -19.23 26.37
N ARG A 465 -17.99 -19.24 27.44
CA ARG A 465 -18.85 -20.39 27.79
C ARG A 465 -19.97 -20.53 26.75
N LYS A 466 -19.80 -21.46 25.80
CA LYS A 466 -20.77 -21.90 24.76
C LYS A 466 -21.13 -20.83 23.71
N GLY A 467 -20.52 -20.92 22.53
CA GLY A 467 -20.86 -20.11 21.36
C GLY A 467 -20.05 -20.53 20.12
N LYS A 468 -20.40 -20.00 18.95
CA LYS A 468 -19.59 -20.14 17.71
C LYS A 468 -18.16 -19.64 17.99
N LYS A 469 -17.14 -20.31 17.44
CA LYS A 469 -15.76 -19.80 17.47
C LYS A 469 -15.74 -18.44 16.78
N LYS A 470 -15.51 -17.38 17.55
CA LYS A 470 -15.21 -16.05 17.03
C LYS A 470 -13.70 -15.84 17.14
N TRP A 471 -13.12 -15.29 16.09
CA TRP A 471 -11.70 -15.06 16.02
C TRP A 471 -11.38 -13.66 16.53
N ASP A 472 -10.26 -13.51 17.21
CA ASP A 472 -9.66 -12.19 17.33
C ASP A 472 -8.99 -11.89 16.00
N VAL A 473 -9.31 -10.75 15.40
CA VAL A 473 -8.76 -10.31 14.10
C VAL A 473 -8.12 -8.95 14.29
N TRP A 474 -6.89 -8.79 13.83
CA TRP A 474 -6.19 -7.51 13.89
C TRP A 474 -5.40 -7.23 12.62
N ALA A 475 -5.23 -5.94 12.35
CA ALA A 475 -4.32 -5.41 11.35
C ALA A 475 -2.98 -5.07 12.02
N SER A 476 -1.87 -5.37 11.36
CA SER A 476 -0.52 -4.98 11.75
C SER A 476 0.02 -4.00 10.71
N PHE A 477 0.50 -2.85 11.17
CA PHE A 477 1.09 -1.77 10.37
C PHE A 477 2.57 -1.67 10.71
N ASP A 478 3.43 -2.19 9.84
CA ASP A 478 4.89 -2.10 10.00
C ASP A 478 5.42 -0.88 9.28
N PHE A 479 5.90 0.09 10.04
CA PHE A 479 6.48 1.31 9.52
C PHE A 479 8.01 1.17 9.45
N PRO A 480 8.68 1.87 8.50
CA PRO A 480 10.10 2.16 8.66
C PRO A 480 10.38 2.79 10.02
N THR A 481 11.59 2.64 10.56
CA THR A 481 11.92 3.18 11.88
C THR A 481 11.60 4.67 11.99
N PHE A 482 10.99 5.05 13.10
CA PHE A 482 10.69 6.44 13.41
C PHE A 482 10.77 6.67 14.92
N ILE A 483 11.08 7.91 15.31
CA ILE A 483 11.05 8.37 16.70
C ILE A 483 9.76 9.14 16.93
N THR A 484 9.03 8.79 17.98
CA THR A 484 7.87 9.59 18.43
C THR A 484 8.39 10.85 19.14
N GLN A 485 7.97 12.03 18.66
CA GLN A 485 8.52 13.34 19.08
C GLN A 485 8.27 13.71 20.56
N ASP A 486 7.31 13.08 21.25
CA ASP A 486 6.90 13.47 22.62
C ASP A 486 7.65 12.77 23.76
N ILE A 487 8.82 12.18 23.51
CA ILE A 487 9.65 11.67 24.60
C ILE A 487 10.58 12.80 25.04
N ASP A 488 10.12 13.56 26.03
CA ASP A 488 10.89 14.59 26.74
C ASP A 488 12.32 14.08 27.01
N GLU A 489 13.31 14.72 26.37
CA GLU A 489 14.74 14.36 26.42
C GLU A 489 15.26 14.32 27.87
N SER A 490 14.61 14.99 28.82
CA SER A 490 14.99 14.94 30.23
C SER A 490 14.80 13.56 30.91
N ASN A 491 14.09 12.64 30.26
CA ASN A 491 13.83 11.29 30.75
C ASN A 491 14.31 10.22 29.76
N HIS A 492 15.61 10.17 29.42
CA HIS A 492 16.25 9.12 28.60
C HIS A 492 16.09 7.65 29.09
N LYS A 493 15.23 7.39 30.08
CA LYS A 493 14.77 6.07 30.53
C LYS A 493 13.28 5.81 30.24
N SER A 494 12.50 6.69 29.59
CA SER A 494 11.03 6.66 29.66
C SER A 494 10.24 6.03 28.50
N CYS A 495 10.87 5.44 27.47
CA CYS A 495 10.17 4.35 26.76
C CYS A 495 10.10 3.06 27.60
N ILE A 496 10.62 3.08 28.84
CA ILE A 496 10.41 2.01 29.81
C ILE A 496 9.06 2.28 30.48
N ILE A 497 8.06 1.51 30.07
CA ILE A 497 6.86 1.27 30.88
C ILE A 497 7.34 0.69 32.21
N TYR A 498 7.38 1.51 33.28
CA TYR A 498 7.65 1.05 34.65
C TYR A 498 6.45 0.32 35.25
#